data_AF-A0A6P3R644-F1
#
_entry.id   AF-A0A6P3R644-F1
#
_cell.length_a   1.000
_cell.length_b   1.000
_cell.length_c   1.000
_cell.angle_alpha   90.00
_cell.angle_beta   90.00
_cell.angle_gamma   90.00
#
_symmetry.space_group_name_H-M   'P 1'
#
loop_
_entity.id
_entity.type
_entity.pdbx_description
1 polymer ?
#
loop_
_entity_poly.entity_id
_entity_poly.type
_entity_poly.pdbx_seq_one_letter_code
_entity_poly.pdbx_strand_id
1 'polypeptide(L)'
;MRSTSMHCTRLASSPSSLLTITPYPGLTTEQMLRKDQKTISRQGIKMVISAIYMDLEAFLQRSGLIADLRAFCQAHSCDVLVAMTIFFNTHNEPVRHLAIFCPHAALRMTICGVLERSSSPSLNLTPAPSIHPNLQAYLQGNTQIFRKKLLPLLQEALSAYSDSKATPSGQHETAGVSGEQVDKELDGAGALLFPRLSQDEEEPSLPPTPMNSLVDECPLDQGLPKLSAEAIFEKCSQISLSQSTTSSVSKK
;
A
#
# COMPACT_ATOMS: atom_id res chain seq x y z
N MET A 1 9.23 -43.50 -51.22
CA MET A 1 7.91 -42.94 -51.59
C MET A 1 7.24 -42.36 -50.35
N ARG A 2 6.82 -41.09 -50.45
CA ARG A 2 5.92 -40.30 -49.59
C ARG A 2 6.25 -40.16 -48.10
N SER A 3 7.05 -39.13 -47.83
CA SER A 3 6.97 -38.30 -46.63
C SER A 3 5.68 -37.49 -46.67
N THR A 4 4.84 -37.57 -45.64
CA THR A 4 3.68 -36.67 -45.46
C THR A 4 3.98 -35.67 -44.37
N SER A 5 4.54 -34.54 -44.82
CA SER A 5 4.53 -33.26 -44.12
C SER A 5 3.08 -32.80 -43.96
N MET A 6 2.60 -32.70 -42.72
CA MET A 6 1.37 -31.99 -42.40
C MET A 6 1.75 -30.65 -41.78
N HIS A 7 1.57 -29.61 -42.59
CA HIS A 7 1.74 -28.21 -42.27
C HIS A 7 0.94 -27.83 -41.01
N CYS A 8 1.63 -27.44 -39.95
CA CYS A 8 1.04 -26.70 -38.84
C CYS A 8 0.81 -25.26 -39.32
N THR A 9 -0.44 -24.91 -39.63
CA THR A 9 -0.85 -23.55 -39.97
C THR A 9 -0.66 -22.65 -38.75
N ARG A 10 0.31 -21.73 -38.84
CA ARG A 10 0.42 -20.56 -37.96
C ARG A 10 -0.90 -19.78 -38.01
N LEU A 11 -1.68 -19.87 -36.93
CA LEU A 11 -2.69 -18.87 -36.62
C LEU A 11 -1.93 -17.59 -36.25
N ALA A 12 -1.93 -16.64 -37.18
CA ALA A 12 -1.52 -15.28 -36.94
C ALA A 12 -2.38 -14.71 -35.81
N SER A 13 -1.78 -14.50 -34.64
CA SER A 13 -2.38 -13.74 -33.57
C SER A 13 -2.50 -12.28 -34.03
N SER A 14 -3.71 -11.89 -34.41
CA SER A 14 -4.08 -10.48 -34.59
C SER A 14 -3.78 -9.71 -33.30
N PRO A 15 -3.12 -8.55 -33.35
CA PRO A 15 -3.02 -7.68 -32.19
C PRO A 15 -4.39 -7.03 -32.00
N SER A 16 -5.21 -7.62 -31.15
CA SER A 16 -6.43 -6.97 -30.66
C SER A 16 -6.01 -5.75 -29.84
N SER A 17 -6.17 -4.58 -30.46
CA SER A 17 -6.10 -3.26 -29.84
C SER A 17 -7.22 -3.10 -28.81
N LEU A 18 -7.11 -3.80 -27.69
CA LEU A 18 -7.98 -3.61 -26.53
C LEU A 18 -7.17 -2.86 -25.47
N LEU A 19 -7.83 -1.88 -24.87
CA LEU A 19 -7.35 -0.91 -23.88
C LEU A 19 -6.69 -1.58 -22.66
N THR A 20 -5.52 -2.17 -22.89
CA THR A 20 -4.55 -2.43 -21.85
C THR A 20 -4.08 -1.05 -21.48
N ILE A 21 -4.44 -0.58 -20.29
CA ILE A 21 -3.86 0.64 -19.77
C ILE A 21 -2.36 0.38 -19.74
N THR A 22 -1.65 0.98 -20.69
CA THR A 22 -0.22 0.79 -20.87
C THR A 22 0.43 1.13 -19.53
N PRO A 23 1.18 0.20 -18.90
CA PRO A 23 1.97 0.56 -17.74
C PRO A 23 2.79 1.78 -18.14
N TYR A 24 2.67 2.89 -17.40
CA TYR A 24 3.28 4.18 -17.76
C TYR A 24 4.68 3.95 -18.35
N PRO A 25 4.86 4.02 -19.69
CA PRO A 25 6.13 3.68 -20.28
C PRO A 25 7.12 4.75 -19.82
N GLY A 26 8.14 4.32 -19.06
CA GLY A 26 9.22 5.18 -18.60
C GLY A 26 9.29 5.47 -17.09
N LEU A 27 8.39 4.96 -16.25
CA LEU A 27 8.58 5.07 -14.80
C LEU A 27 9.60 4.04 -14.26
N THR A 28 10.55 4.54 -13.49
CA THR A 28 11.42 3.72 -12.65
C THR A 28 10.60 3.04 -11.54
N THR A 29 11.12 1.96 -10.97
CA THR A 29 10.43 1.20 -9.92
C THR A 29 10.16 2.09 -8.72
N GLU A 30 11.15 2.90 -8.37
CA GLU A 30 11.10 3.85 -7.27
C GLU A 30 10.00 4.92 -7.47
N GLN A 31 9.86 5.48 -8.67
CA GLN A 31 8.78 6.43 -8.99
C GLN A 31 7.40 5.79 -8.88
N MET A 32 7.25 4.55 -9.34
CA MET A 32 5.99 3.80 -9.21
C MET A 32 5.62 3.58 -7.74
N LEU A 33 6.60 3.23 -6.91
CA LEU A 33 6.40 2.98 -5.48
C LEU A 33 6.01 4.25 -4.71
N ARG A 34 6.59 5.40 -5.05
CA ARG A 34 6.30 6.67 -4.35
C ARG A 34 4.98 7.31 -4.73
N LYS A 35 4.46 7.04 -5.93
CA LYS A 35 3.29 7.73 -6.50
C LYS A 35 2.05 7.67 -5.61
N ASP A 36 1.72 6.49 -5.08
CA ASP A 36 0.62 6.30 -4.16
C ASP A 36 1.03 5.37 -3.02
N GLN A 37 1.67 5.95 -2.00
CA GLN A 37 2.15 5.21 -0.83
C GLN A 37 1.49 5.64 0.49
N LYS A 38 1.47 4.72 1.44
CA LYS A 38 1.18 5.00 2.85
C LYS A 38 2.22 4.33 3.71
N THR A 39 2.66 5.01 4.76
CA THR A 39 3.57 4.44 5.75
C THR A 39 2.83 4.18 7.05
N ILE A 40 3.09 3.03 7.67
CA ILE A 40 2.72 2.70 9.05
C ILE A 40 3.97 2.31 9.83
N SER A 41 3.93 2.47 11.14
CA SER A 41 5.03 2.08 12.01
C SER A 41 4.53 1.55 13.35
N ARG A 42 5.24 0.57 13.91
CA ARG A 42 5.00 0.06 15.26
C ARG A 42 6.31 -0.37 15.90
N GLN A 43 6.58 0.11 17.12
CA GLN A 43 7.76 -0.28 17.92
C GLN A 43 9.09 -0.27 17.13
N GLY A 44 9.33 0.79 16.36
CA GLY A 44 10.54 0.96 15.57
C GLY A 44 10.57 0.23 14.22
N ILE A 45 9.56 -0.60 13.90
CA ILE A 45 9.40 -1.23 12.59
C ILE A 45 8.57 -0.30 11.71
N LYS A 46 9.08 0.02 10.51
CA LYS A 46 8.40 0.88 9.53
C LYS A 46 8.05 0.07 8.29
N MET A 47 6.79 0.13 7.89
CA MET A 47 6.25 -0.52 6.70
C MET A 47 5.68 0.51 5.73
N VAL A 48 6.01 0.37 4.45
CA VAL A 48 5.44 1.15 3.35
C VAL A 48 4.47 0.28 2.55
N ILE A 49 3.33 0.85 2.18
CA ILE A 49 2.30 0.23 1.35
C ILE A 49 2.07 1.09 0.11
N SER A 50 2.53 0.60 -1.05
CA SER A 50 2.45 1.30 -2.33
C SER A 50 1.40 0.66 -3.23
N ALA A 51 0.48 1.46 -3.76
CA ALA A 51 -0.43 1.04 -4.81
C ALA A 51 0.21 1.31 -6.18
N ILE A 52 0.33 0.26 -7.00
CA ILE A 52 1.07 0.27 -8.26
C ILE A 52 0.11 -0.07 -9.39
N TYR A 53 0.02 0.83 -10.37
CA TYR A 53 -0.77 0.59 -11.57
C TYR A 53 0.04 -0.23 -12.59
N MET A 54 0.00 -1.55 -12.47
CA MET A 54 0.72 -2.53 -13.29
C MET A 54 0.18 -3.94 -13.00
N ASP A 55 0.33 -4.87 -13.93
CA ASP A 55 0.17 -6.30 -13.63
C ASP A 55 1.26 -6.81 -12.65
N LEU A 56 0.94 -7.83 -11.85
CA LEU A 56 1.91 -8.39 -10.89
C LEU A 56 3.09 -9.06 -11.59
N GLU A 57 2.85 -9.88 -12.61
CA GLU A 57 3.91 -10.59 -13.32
C GLU A 57 4.84 -9.57 -14.00
N ALA A 58 4.28 -8.56 -14.66
CA ALA A 58 5.04 -7.45 -15.22
C ALA A 58 5.88 -6.70 -14.17
N PHE A 59 5.33 -6.50 -12.96
CA PHE A 59 6.08 -5.89 -11.85
C PHE A 59 7.25 -6.77 -11.39
N LEU A 60 7.02 -8.08 -11.24
CA LEU A 60 8.04 -9.05 -10.82
C LEU A 60 9.14 -9.25 -11.87
N GLN A 61 8.84 -9.08 -13.16
CA GLN A 61 9.79 -9.22 -14.26
C GLN A 61 10.65 -7.96 -14.51
N ARG A 62 10.45 -6.88 -13.75
CA ARG A 62 11.22 -5.65 -13.93
C ARG A 62 12.72 -5.89 -13.71
N SER A 63 13.52 -5.40 -14.65
CA SER A 63 14.98 -5.47 -14.57
C SER A 63 15.48 -4.75 -13.31
N GLY A 64 16.31 -5.42 -12.51
CA GLY A 64 16.87 -4.83 -11.29
C GLY A 64 15.87 -4.68 -10.14
N LEU A 65 14.64 -5.24 -10.23
CA LEU A 65 13.58 -5.05 -9.24
C LEU A 65 14.08 -5.16 -7.79
N ILE A 66 14.75 -6.26 -7.44
CA ILE A 66 15.21 -6.47 -6.07
C ILE A 66 16.25 -5.46 -5.60
N ALA A 67 17.12 -4.99 -6.50
CA ALA A 67 18.05 -3.90 -6.16
C ALA A 67 17.28 -2.61 -5.90
N ASP A 68 16.29 -2.30 -6.73
CA ASP A 68 15.42 -1.13 -6.57
C ASP A 68 14.61 -1.18 -5.27
N LEU A 69 14.01 -2.33 -4.93
CA LEU A 69 13.23 -2.49 -3.69
C LEU A 69 14.12 -2.32 -2.44
N ARG A 70 15.35 -2.84 -2.48
CA ARG A 70 16.33 -2.62 -1.40
C ARG A 70 16.72 -1.15 -1.29
N ALA A 71 17.07 -0.51 -2.41
CA ALA A 71 17.45 0.90 -2.44
C ALA A 71 16.31 1.79 -1.94
N PHE A 72 15.07 1.48 -2.33
CA PHE A 72 13.87 2.15 -1.83
C PHE A 72 13.73 1.98 -0.31
N CYS A 73 13.81 0.76 0.20
CA CYS A 73 13.72 0.50 1.64
C CYS A 73 14.78 1.25 2.44
N GLN A 74 16.02 1.32 1.93
CA GLN A 74 17.11 2.08 2.53
C GLN A 74 16.82 3.59 2.53
N ALA A 75 16.44 4.14 1.37
CA ALA A 75 16.16 5.57 1.21
C ALA A 75 14.96 6.05 2.05
N HIS A 76 13.94 5.20 2.22
CA HIS A 76 12.76 5.49 3.03
C HIS A 76 12.86 5.01 4.48
N SER A 77 13.98 4.40 4.86
CA SER A 77 14.23 3.81 6.18
C SER A 77 13.09 2.89 6.63
N CYS A 78 12.60 2.03 5.73
CA CYS A 78 11.53 1.08 6.01
C CYS A 78 12.00 -0.38 5.92
N ASP A 79 11.50 -1.20 6.82
CA ASP A 79 11.85 -2.61 6.98
C ASP A 79 11.05 -3.52 6.05
N VAL A 80 9.87 -3.06 5.65
CA VAL A 80 8.92 -3.82 4.83
C VAL A 80 8.32 -2.91 3.76
N LEU A 81 8.20 -3.45 2.56
CA LEU A 81 7.45 -2.86 1.47
C LEU A 81 6.34 -3.82 1.01
N VAL A 82 5.10 -3.34 1.03
CA VAL A 82 3.94 -4.02 0.47
C VAL A 82 3.55 -3.29 -0.82
N ALA A 83 3.75 -3.94 -1.96
CA ALA A 83 3.28 -3.47 -3.25
C ALA A 83 1.91 -4.09 -3.55
N MET A 84 0.87 -3.25 -3.61
CA MET A 84 -0.46 -3.63 -4.10
C MET A 84 -0.54 -3.28 -5.58
N THR A 85 -0.50 -4.29 -6.45
CA THR A 85 -0.64 -4.04 -7.88
C THR A 85 -2.12 -3.98 -8.28
N ILE A 86 -2.45 -3.16 -9.27
CA ILE A 86 -3.77 -3.09 -9.88
C ILE A 86 -3.64 -2.93 -11.39
N PHE A 87 -4.43 -3.71 -12.12
CA PHE A 87 -4.70 -3.51 -13.54
C PHE A 87 -6.18 -3.81 -13.80
N PHE A 88 -6.64 -3.53 -15.02
CA PHE A 88 -8.01 -3.80 -15.43
C PHE A 88 -7.98 -4.89 -16.51
N ASN A 89 -8.79 -5.93 -16.34
CA ASN A 89 -8.88 -7.04 -17.28
C ASN A 89 -9.63 -6.64 -18.56
N THR A 90 -9.84 -7.59 -19.47
CA THR A 90 -10.59 -7.38 -20.73
C THR A 90 -12.03 -6.92 -20.54
N HIS A 91 -12.60 -7.15 -19.36
CA HIS A 91 -13.96 -6.73 -18.99
C HIS A 91 -13.98 -5.40 -18.21
N ASN A 92 -12.84 -4.71 -18.13
CA ASN A 92 -12.67 -3.49 -17.35
C ASN A 92 -12.97 -3.68 -15.86
N GLU A 93 -12.71 -4.88 -15.34
CA GLU A 93 -12.81 -5.17 -13.91
C GLU A 93 -11.43 -5.04 -13.26
N PRO A 94 -11.35 -4.49 -12.04
CA PRO A 94 -10.09 -4.33 -11.35
C PRO A 94 -9.58 -5.70 -10.87
N VAL A 95 -8.36 -6.03 -11.27
CA VAL A 95 -7.59 -7.15 -10.73
C VAL A 95 -6.56 -6.57 -9.78
N ARG A 96 -6.44 -7.16 -8.58
CA ARG A 96 -5.50 -6.72 -7.55
C ARG A 96 -4.64 -7.88 -7.10
N HIS A 97 -3.36 -7.62 -6.88
CA HIS A 97 -2.43 -8.61 -6.34
C HIS A 97 -1.48 -7.94 -5.34
N LEU A 98 -0.70 -8.75 -4.64
CA LEU A 98 0.18 -8.31 -3.56
C LEU A 98 1.60 -8.85 -3.78
N ALA A 99 2.59 -8.03 -3.47
CA ALA A 99 3.96 -8.45 -3.26
C ALA A 99 4.50 -7.86 -1.96
N ILE A 100 5.01 -8.71 -1.08
CA ILE A 100 5.59 -8.33 0.21
C ILE A 100 7.09 -8.56 0.13
N PHE A 101 7.83 -7.46 0.06
CA PHE A 101 9.28 -7.44 0.15
C PHE A 101 9.71 -7.14 1.59
N CYS A 102 10.43 -8.07 2.20
CA CYS A 102 11.02 -7.87 3.52
C CYS A 102 12.27 -8.76 3.66
N PRO A 103 13.47 -8.18 3.85
CA PRO A 103 14.68 -8.96 4.07
C PRO A 103 14.67 -9.78 5.37
N HIS A 104 13.89 -9.36 6.38
CA HIS A 104 13.83 -10.06 7.66
C HIS A 104 12.80 -11.20 7.64
N ALA A 105 13.29 -12.44 7.61
CA ALA A 105 12.45 -13.63 7.39
C ALA A 105 11.33 -13.79 8.42
N ALA A 106 11.60 -13.63 9.72
CA ALA A 106 10.58 -13.82 10.76
C ALA A 106 9.42 -12.80 10.63
N LEU A 107 9.74 -11.53 10.40
CA LEU A 107 8.75 -10.47 10.17
C LEU A 107 7.94 -10.74 8.91
N ARG A 108 8.61 -11.14 7.82
CA ARG A 108 7.94 -11.52 6.57
C ARG A 108 6.94 -12.66 6.80
N MET A 109 7.35 -13.72 7.50
CA MET A 109 6.49 -14.86 7.81
C MET A 109 5.29 -14.47 8.67
N THR A 110 5.50 -13.62 9.69
CA THR A 110 4.40 -13.11 10.52
C THR A 110 3.39 -12.32 9.69
N ILE A 111 3.86 -11.42 8.83
CA ILE A 111 2.99 -10.62 7.95
C ILE A 111 2.21 -11.51 7.00
N CYS A 112 2.90 -12.40 6.29
CA CYS A 112 2.27 -13.33 5.35
C CYS A 112 1.22 -14.19 6.06
N GLY A 113 1.56 -14.77 7.21
CA GLY A 113 0.64 -15.61 7.97
C GLY A 113 -0.61 -14.88 8.47
N VAL A 114 -0.50 -13.62 8.89
CA VAL A 114 -1.68 -12.82 9.28
C VAL A 114 -2.56 -12.52 8.07
N LEU A 115 -1.97 -12.15 6.94
CA LEU A 115 -2.72 -11.89 5.70
C LEU A 115 -3.43 -13.14 5.17
N GLU A 116 -2.78 -14.30 5.24
CA GLU A 116 -3.33 -15.60 4.79
C GLU A 116 -4.47 -16.09 5.68
N ARG A 117 -4.39 -15.88 6.99
CA ARG A 117 -5.42 -16.33 7.95
C ARG A 117 -6.57 -15.34 8.14
N SER A 118 -6.47 -14.14 7.59
CA SER A 118 -7.49 -13.12 7.77
C SER A 118 -8.83 -13.57 7.16
N SER A 119 -9.88 -13.59 7.99
CA SER A 119 -11.26 -13.86 7.57
C SER A 119 -12.14 -12.61 7.55
N SER A 120 -11.65 -11.49 8.10
CA SER A 120 -12.38 -10.22 8.21
C SER A 120 -11.44 -9.02 8.07
N PRO A 121 -11.23 -8.49 6.85
CA PRO A 121 -11.77 -8.98 5.58
C PRO A 121 -11.00 -10.21 5.06
N SER A 122 -11.70 -11.19 4.48
CA SER A 122 -11.02 -12.27 3.74
C SER A 122 -10.37 -11.74 2.46
N LEU A 123 -9.07 -11.97 2.30
CA LEU A 123 -8.31 -11.60 1.09
C LEU A 123 -8.37 -12.67 0.00
N ASN A 124 -8.64 -13.92 0.36
CA ASN A 124 -8.56 -15.10 -0.52
C ASN A 124 -7.21 -15.15 -1.27
N LEU A 125 -6.09 -15.11 -0.52
CA LEU A 125 -4.75 -15.11 -1.10
C LEU A 125 -4.35 -16.48 -1.63
N THR A 126 -3.79 -16.51 -2.83
CA THR A 126 -3.11 -17.68 -3.39
C THR A 126 -1.65 -17.31 -3.66
N PRO A 127 -0.66 -18.03 -3.11
CA PRO A 127 0.75 -17.74 -3.38
C PRO A 127 1.06 -17.76 -4.88
N ALA A 128 1.76 -16.73 -5.36
CA ALA A 128 2.26 -16.66 -6.72
C ALA A 128 3.76 -17.02 -6.74
N PRO A 129 4.25 -17.70 -7.79
CA PRO A 129 5.67 -18.00 -7.95
C PRO A 129 6.51 -16.71 -7.94
N SER A 130 7.60 -16.72 -7.18
CA SER A 130 8.58 -15.64 -7.12
C SER A 130 9.97 -16.26 -7.14
N ILE A 131 10.84 -15.76 -8.01
CA ILE A 131 12.26 -16.17 -8.07
C ILE A 131 13.12 -15.45 -7.02
N HIS A 132 12.50 -14.66 -6.14
CA HIS A 132 13.19 -13.76 -5.23
C HIS A 132 12.99 -14.18 -3.76
N PRO A 133 14.06 -14.54 -3.02
CA PRO A 133 13.94 -15.17 -1.70
C PRO A 133 13.37 -14.26 -0.60
N ASN A 134 13.43 -12.94 -0.79
CA ASN A 134 12.93 -11.95 0.17
C ASN A 134 11.60 -11.32 -0.23
N LEU A 135 10.97 -11.85 -1.28
CA LEU A 135 9.72 -11.32 -1.83
C LEU A 135 8.70 -12.44 -1.95
N GLN A 136 7.60 -12.29 -1.22
CA GLN A 136 6.44 -13.18 -1.31
C GLN A 136 5.36 -12.50 -2.13
N ALA A 137 4.88 -13.18 -3.18
CA ALA A 137 3.81 -12.67 -4.04
C ALA A 137 2.51 -13.46 -3.85
N TYR A 138 1.38 -12.80 -4.04
CA TYR A 138 0.05 -13.39 -3.92
C TYR A 138 -0.90 -12.88 -5.00
N LEU A 139 -1.65 -13.80 -5.58
CA LEU A 139 -2.89 -13.50 -6.27
C LEU A 139 -3.98 -13.27 -5.21
N GLN A 140 -4.59 -12.09 -5.22
CA GLN A 140 -5.64 -11.73 -4.26
C GLN A 140 -7.02 -11.98 -4.90
N GLY A 141 -7.73 -13.00 -4.42
CA GLY A 141 -9.04 -13.36 -4.95
C GLY A 141 -10.12 -12.32 -4.63
N ASN A 142 -10.04 -11.64 -3.49
CA ASN A 142 -10.99 -10.58 -3.14
C ASN A 142 -10.52 -9.20 -3.65
N THR A 143 -10.82 -8.86 -4.91
CA THR A 143 -10.37 -7.61 -5.56
C THR A 143 -11.00 -6.32 -4.99
N GLN A 144 -11.99 -6.45 -4.09
CA GLN A 144 -12.60 -5.31 -3.39
C GLN A 144 -11.77 -4.83 -2.20
N ILE A 145 -10.71 -5.56 -1.82
CA ILE A 145 -9.77 -5.16 -0.77
C ILE A 145 -8.68 -4.28 -1.38
N PHE A 146 -8.71 -3.01 -1.04
CA PHE A 146 -7.70 -2.02 -1.38
C PHE A 146 -6.96 -1.57 -0.12
N ARG A 147 -5.94 -0.73 -0.29
CA ARG A 147 -5.03 -0.30 0.79
C ARG A 147 -5.73 0.05 2.10
N LYS A 148 -6.83 0.83 2.09
CA LYS A 148 -7.49 1.22 3.35
C LYS A 148 -8.04 0.02 4.14
N LYS A 149 -8.56 -1.00 3.46
CA LYS A 149 -9.04 -2.25 4.09
C LYS A 149 -7.90 -3.18 4.50
N LEU A 150 -6.75 -3.07 3.82
CA LEU A 150 -5.55 -3.85 4.15
C LEU A 150 -4.79 -3.28 5.36
N LEU A 151 -4.82 -1.97 5.56
CA LEU A 151 -4.06 -1.28 6.63
C LEU A 151 -4.26 -1.87 8.03
N PRO A 152 -5.50 -2.14 8.52
CA PRO A 152 -5.69 -2.73 9.84
C PRO A 152 -5.00 -4.09 10.00
N LEU A 153 -5.02 -4.94 8.97
CA LEU A 153 -4.38 -6.26 9.00
C LEU A 153 -2.86 -6.15 9.03
N LEU A 154 -2.29 -5.16 8.35
CA LEU A 154 -0.85 -4.91 8.41
C LEU A 154 -0.43 -4.35 9.77
N GLN A 155 -1.28 -3.54 10.41
CA GLN A 155 -1.08 -3.08 11.79
C GLN A 155 -1.17 -4.26 12.78
N GLU A 156 -2.13 -5.16 12.60
CA GLU A 156 -2.24 -6.41 13.36
C GLU A 156 -0.97 -7.27 13.19
N ALA A 157 -0.48 -7.43 11.96
CA ALA A 157 0.74 -8.19 11.68
C ALA A 157 1.98 -7.62 12.39
N LEU A 158 2.16 -6.30 12.31
CA LEU A 158 3.21 -5.62 13.08
C LEU A 158 3.02 -5.83 14.59
N SER A 159 1.76 -5.93 15.03
CA SER A 159 1.46 -6.17 16.44
C SER A 159 1.86 -7.55 16.90
N ALA A 160 1.40 -8.58 16.19
CA ALA A 160 1.72 -9.97 16.47
C ALA A 160 3.23 -10.24 16.48
N TYR A 161 3.98 -9.61 15.55
CA TYR A 161 5.43 -9.77 15.50
C TYR A 161 6.12 -9.14 16.72
N SER A 162 5.72 -7.93 17.09
CA SER A 162 6.19 -7.24 18.29
C SER A 162 5.98 -8.05 19.56
N ASP A 163 4.78 -8.61 19.72
CA ASP A 163 4.40 -9.35 20.92
C ASP A 163 5.20 -10.68 21.02
N SER A 164 5.49 -11.31 19.88
CA SER A 164 6.36 -12.50 19.81
C SER A 164 7.82 -12.24 20.18
N LYS A 165 8.30 -11.00 20.04
CA LYS A 165 9.65 -10.60 20.46
C LYS A 165 9.75 -10.28 21.96
N ALA A 166 8.64 -9.91 22.59
CA ALA A 166 8.60 -9.51 23.99
C ALA A 166 8.58 -10.70 24.96
N THR A 167 8.38 -11.92 24.46
CA THR A 167 8.44 -13.15 25.27
C THR A 167 9.86 -13.73 25.23
N PRO A 168 10.64 -13.71 26.33
CA PRO A 168 11.78 -14.60 26.44
C PRO A 168 11.21 -16.02 26.52
N SER A 169 11.57 -16.88 25.57
CA SER A 169 11.28 -18.30 25.64
C SER A 169 12.04 -18.90 26.83
N GLY A 170 11.43 -18.82 28.01
CA GLY A 170 11.82 -19.57 29.20
C GLY A 170 11.05 -20.87 29.21
N GLN A 171 11.74 -21.97 28.92
CA GLN A 171 11.24 -23.29 29.25
C GLN A 171 11.06 -23.36 30.77
N HIS A 172 9.85 -23.66 31.24
CA HIS A 172 9.68 -24.27 32.55
C HIS A 172 8.67 -25.40 32.39
N GLU A 173 9.20 -26.59 32.14
CA GLU A 173 8.55 -27.83 32.50
C GLU A 173 8.36 -27.82 34.02
N THR A 174 7.12 -27.79 34.49
CA THR A 174 6.76 -28.45 35.75
C THR A 174 5.37 -29.03 35.56
N ALA A 175 5.36 -30.35 35.50
CA ALA A 175 4.18 -31.18 35.67
C ALA A 175 3.55 -30.95 37.04
N GLY A 176 2.22 -30.97 37.10
CA GLY A 176 1.52 -31.66 38.18
C GLY A 176 0.54 -30.86 39.03
N VAL A 177 -0.67 -31.43 39.12
CA VAL A 177 -1.51 -31.56 40.34
C VAL A 177 -2.29 -30.28 40.73
N SER A 178 -3.57 -30.15 40.36
CA SER A 178 -4.79 -30.62 41.08
C SER A 178 -5.17 -29.80 42.33
N GLY A 179 -6.45 -29.40 42.42
CA GLY A 179 -7.17 -29.30 43.70
C GLY A 179 -7.77 -27.95 44.09
N GLU A 180 -9.07 -27.80 43.83
CA GLU A 180 -10.15 -27.31 44.73
C GLU A 180 -10.08 -25.99 45.55
N GLN A 181 -11.21 -25.26 45.41
CA GLN A 181 -11.90 -24.36 46.35
C GLN A 181 -11.51 -24.40 47.83
N VAL A 182 -11.40 -23.23 48.48
CA VAL A 182 -12.02 -22.94 49.79
C VAL A 182 -12.34 -21.44 49.92
N ASP A 183 -13.57 -21.21 50.37
CA ASP A 183 -14.28 -20.01 50.79
C ASP A 183 -13.59 -19.22 51.91
N LYS A 184 -13.70 -17.87 51.90
CA LYS A 184 -13.70 -17.07 53.13
C LYS A 184 -14.26 -15.67 52.92
N GLU A 185 -15.55 -15.55 53.19
CA GLU A 185 -16.23 -14.31 53.57
C GLU A 185 -15.68 -13.80 54.93
N LEU A 186 -15.48 -12.48 55.08
CA LEU A 186 -15.65 -11.76 56.35
C LEU A 186 -15.67 -10.24 56.16
N ASP A 187 -16.68 -9.69 56.81
CA ASP A 187 -17.19 -8.33 56.97
C ASP A 187 -16.16 -7.27 57.47
N GLY A 188 -16.42 -5.99 57.17
CA GLY A 188 -15.59 -4.89 57.69
C GLY A 188 -15.78 -3.54 57.02
N ALA A 189 -16.77 -2.77 57.49
CA ALA A 189 -16.99 -1.38 57.12
C ALA A 189 -15.77 -0.49 57.42
N GLY A 190 -15.27 0.21 56.40
CA GLY A 190 -14.20 1.18 56.51
C GLY A 190 -14.39 2.28 55.47
N ALA A 191 -15.05 3.36 55.87
CA ALA A 191 -15.18 4.58 55.08
C ALA A 191 -13.79 5.21 54.86
N LEU A 192 -13.30 5.21 53.63
CA LEU A 192 -12.12 5.98 53.23
C LEU A 192 -12.56 7.17 52.36
N LEU A 193 -12.76 8.25 53.10
CA LEU A 193 -12.60 9.66 52.76
C LEU A 193 -12.06 9.95 51.36
N PHE A 194 -12.88 10.64 50.57
CA PHE A 194 -12.47 11.45 49.44
C PHE A 194 -11.64 12.65 49.94
N PRO A 195 -10.41 12.90 49.46
CA PRO A 195 -9.81 14.21 49.55
C PRO A 195 -10.24 14.99 48.30
N ARG A 196 -11.17 15.92 48.48
CA ARG A 196 -11.46 16.96 47.49
C ARG A 196 -10.57 18.17 47.79
N LEU A 197 -10.03 18.74 46.71
CA LEU A 197 -9.56 20.14 46.53
C LEU A 197 -8.14 20.51 46.98
N SER A 198 -7.27 20.62 45.98
CA SER A 198 -6.23 21.65 45.81
C SER A 198 -6.11 21.82 44.29
N GLN A 199 -6.88 22.70 43.65
CA GLN A 199 -6.44 24.05 43.27
C GLN A 199 -4.92 24.15 43.07
N ASP A 200 -4.49 23.88 41.84
CA ASP A 200 -3.47 24.68 41.16
C ASP A 200 -3.67 24.49 39.65
N GLU A 201 -4.68 25.18 39.11
CA GLU A 201 -4.82 25.38 37.68
C GLU A 201 -3.86 26.52 37.31
N GLU A 202 -2.57 26.22 37.15
CA GLU A 202 -1.67 27.11 36.42
C GLU A 202 -1.62 26.63 34.95
N GLU A 203 -2.70 26.92 34.22
CA GLU A 203 -2.66 26.87 32.76
C GLU A 203 -1.70 27.96 32.30
N PRO A 204 -0.56 27.64 31.65
CA PRO A 204 0.35 28.66 31.19
C PRO A 204 -0.38 29.51 30.14
N SER A 205 -0.61 30.79 30.48
CA SER A 205 -1.25 31.75 29.59
C SER A 205 -0.55 31.74 28.24
N LEU A 206 -1.27 31.31 27.21
CA LEU A 206 -0.74 31.27 25.85
C LEU A 206 -0.40 32.70 25.41
N PRO A 207 0.72 32.91 24.69
CA PRO A 207 1.02 34.22 24.13
C PRO A 207 -0.14 34.63 23.20
N PRO A 208 -0.49 35.93 23.15
CA PRO A 208 -1.55 36.40 22.28
C PRO A 208 -1.27 35.94 20.86
N THR A 209 -2.27 35.34 20.22
CA THR A 209 -2.17 34.90 18.84
C THR A 209 -1.78 36.10 17.98
N PRO A 210 -0.68 36.01 17.21
CA PRO A 210 -0.26 37.12 16.37
C PRO A 210 -1.38 37.45 15.40
N MET A 211 -1.86 38.69 15.50
CA MET A 211 -2.86 39.26 14.60
C MET A 211 -2.20 39.34 13.22
N ASN A 212 -2.62 38.50 12.28
CA ASN A 212 -2.20 38.67 10.89
C ASN A 212 -2.63 40.07 10.45
N SER A 213 -1.65 40.91 10.10
CA SER A 213 -1.91 42.15 9.38
C SER A 213 -2.63 41.76 8.10
N LEU A 214 -3.88 42.20 7.97
CA LEU A 214 -4.73 41.93 6.84
C LEU A 214 -4.02 42.48 5.60
N VAL A 215 -3.40 41.60 4.82
CA VAL A 215 -2.89 41.98 3.50
C VAL A 215 -4.11 42.11 2.60
N ASP A 216 -4.46 43.36 2.26
CA ASP A 216 -5.67 43.76 1.54
C ASP A 216 -5.79 43.21 0.10
N GLU A 217 -4.82 42.44 -0.39
CA GLU A 217 -4.92 41.82 -1.71
C GLU A 217 -4.62 40.33 -1.66
N CYS A 218 -5.67 39.55 -1.40
CA CYS A 218 -5.67 38.13 -1.72
C CYS A 218 -5.68 37.98 -3.26
N PRO A 219 -4.72 37.29 -3.89
CA PRO A 219 -4.72 37.09 -5.34
C PRO A 219 -5.96 36.34 -5.87
N LEU A 220 -6.78 35.79 -4.96
CA LEU A 220 -8.04 35.11 -5.24
C LEU A 220 -9.23 36.07 -5.41
N ASP A 221 -9.10 37.34 -5.04
CA ASP A 221 -10.19 38.34 -5.12
C ASP A 221 -10.48 38.77 -6.57
N GLN A 222 -9.56 38.46 -7.49
CA GLN A 222 -9.75 38.63 -8.94
C GLN A 222 -10.77 37.66 -9.56
N GLY A 223 -11.37 36.78 -8.75
CA GLY A 223 -12.32 35.76 -9.18
C GLY A 223 -11.67 34.65 -10.01
N LEU A 224 -12.42 33.58 -10.26
CA LEU A 224 -11.97 32.55 -11.19
C LEU A 224 -11.79 33.17 -12.59
N PRO A 225 -10.74 32.81 -13.34
CA PRO A 225 -10.60 33.25 -14.72
C PRO A 225 -11.88 32.90 -15.47
N LYS A 226 -12.41 33.86 -16.25
CA LYS A 226 -13.63 33.68 -17.05
C LYS A 226 -13.35 32.69 -18.18
N LEU A 227 -13.38 31.40 -17.86
CA LEU A 227 -13.27 30.30 -18.80
C LEU A 227 -14.63 30.16 -19.48
N SER A 228 -14.76 30.71 -20.69
CA SER A 228 -15.94 30.48 -21.53
C SER A 228 -15.78 29.18 -22.33
N ALA A 229 -16.89 28.57 -22.72
CA ALA A 229 -16.88 27.36 -23.53
C ALA A 229 -16.21 27.60 -24.89
N GLU A 230 -16.36 28.81 -25.43
CA GLU A 230 -15.76 29.27 -26.68
C GLU A 230 -14.23 29.35 -26.57
N ALA A 231 -13.70 29.89 -25.47
CA ALA A 231 -12.26 29.96 -25.23
C ALA A 231 -11.60 28.57 -25.13
N ILE A 232 -12.32 27.60 -24.57
CA ILE A 232 -11.87 26.20 -24.51
C ILE A 232 -11.89 25.58 -25.91
N PHE A 233 -12.96 25.78 -26.68
CA PHE A 233 -13.09 25.25 -28.03
C PHE A 233 -12.04 25.81 -28.99
N GLU A 234 -11.79 27.12 -28.91
CA GLU A 234 -10.76 27.80 -29.70
C GLU A 234 -9.36 27.25 -29.38
N LYS A 235 -9.05 27.05 -28.10
CA LYS A 235 -7.77 26.47 -27.67
C LYS A 235 -7.60 25.02 -28.14
N CYS A 236 -8.64 24.20 -28.08
CA CYS A 236 -8.64 22.84 -28.64
C CYS A 236 -8.44 22.83 -30.17
N SER A 237 -9.04 23.80 -30.86
CA SER A 237 -8.85 23.97 -32.30
C SER A 237 -7.41 24.37 -32.64
N GLN A 238 -6.80 25.28 -31.86
CA GLN A 238 -5.40 25.66 -32.01
C GLN A 238 -4.44 24.50 -31.76
N ILE A 239 -4.74 23.61 -30.80
CA ILE A 239 -3.93 22.39 -30.54
C ILE A 239 -4.02 21.43 -31.74
N SER A 240 -5.21 21.24 -32.32
CA SER A 240 -5.39 20.39 -33.51
C SER A 240 -4.68 20.95 -34.75
N LEU A 241 -4.72 22.27 -34.94
CA LEU A 241 -4.00 22.96 -36.01
C LEU A 241 -2.47 22.87 -35.82
N SER A 242 -1.98 23.00 -34.58
CA SER A 242 -0.55 22.90 -34.26
C SER A 242 0.00 21.48 -34.39
N GLN A 243 -0.82 20.44 -34.19
CA GLN A 243 -0.43 19.06 -34.47
C GLN A 243 -0.44 18.73 -35.98
N SER A 244 -1.15 19.52 -36.78
CA SER A 244 -1.20 19.35 -38.24
C SER A 244 0.01 19.99 -38.94
N THR A 245 0.63 21.02 -38.36
CA THR A 245 1.81 21.68 -38.94
C THR A 245 3.13 20.99 -38.61
N THR A 246 3.20 20.15 -37.58
CA THR A 246 4.41 19.35 -37.28
C THR A 246 4.52 18.06 -38.09
N SER A 247 3.48 17.67 -38.84
CA SER A 247 3.49 16.47 -39.69
C SER A 247 3.78 16.73 -41.17
N SER A 248 3.94 17.99 -41.59
CA SER A 248 4.20 18.34 -43.00
C SER A 248 5.63 18.80 -43.33
N VAL A 249 6.53 18.91 -42.34
CA VAL A 249 7.97 19.26 -42.56
C VAL A 249 8.87 18.01 -42.50
N SER A 250 8.49 16.98 -43.27
CA SER A 250 9.36 15.84 -43.58
C SER A 250 8.95 15.24 -44.92
N LYS A 251 9.12 16.03 -45.98
CA LYS A 251 9.33 15.58 -47.36
C LYS A 251 9.60 16.79 -48.25
N LYS A 252 10.87 17.23 -48.29
CA LYS A 252 11.68 17.28 -49.52
C LYS A 252 13.11 17.68 -49.17
#